data_AF-A0A9E3YUL1-F1
#
_entry.id   AF-A0A9E3YUL1-F1
#
_cell.length_a   1.000
_cell.length_b   1.000
_cell.length_c   1.000
_cell.angle_alpha   90.00
_cell.angle_beta   90.00
_cell.angle_gamma   90.00
#
_symmetry.space_group_name_H-M   'P 1'
#
loop_
_entity.id
_entity.type
_entity.pdbx_description
1 polymer ?
#
loop_
_entity_poly.entity_id
_entity_poly.type
_entity_poly.pdbx_seq_one_letter_code
_entity_poly.pdbx_strand_id
1 'polypeptide(L)'
;MYLLDTNIVSADAPAKRQVGQDAFAAWVRDHGDRLYISTVTIAEIEAGIARAIRIGATTKAERLRKWLDAVEHFYAGRILAFGIEDARHAGAILDQAR
;
A
#
# COMPACT_ATOMS: atom_id res chain seq x y z
N MET A 1 -6.54 11.55 -9.78
CA MET A 1 -6.22 11.18 -8.39
C MET A 1 -6.25 9.67 -8.33
N TYR A 2 -5.27 9.03 -7.68
CA TYR A 2 -5.17 7.58 -7.61
C TYR A 2 -4.95 7.16 -6.16
N LEU A 3 -5.67 6.14 -5.71
CA LEU A 3 -5.44 5.48 -4.42
C LEU A 3 -4.66 4.20 -4.69
N LEU A 4 -3.47 4.09 -4.10
CA LEU A 4 -2.63 2.92 -4.26
C LEU A 4 -3.12 1.80 -3.33
N ASP A 5 -3.27 0.62 -3.91
CA ASP A 5 -3.61 -0.62 -3.21
C ASP A 5 -2.34 -1.41 -2.84
N THR A 6 -2.43 -2.26 -1.81
CA THR A 6 -1.34 -3.05 -1.23
C THR A 6 -0.63 -3.92 -2.28
N ASN A 7 -1.40 -4.42 -3.25
CA ASN A 7 -0.92 -5.24 -4.35
C ASN A 7 0.05 -4.50 -5.30
N ILE A 8 -0.05 -3.18 -5.44
CA ILE A 8 0.81 -2.33 -6.29
C ILE A 8 2.03 -1.86 -5.49
N VAL A 9 1.79 -1.66 -4.20
CA VAL A 9 2.74 -1.09 -3.27
C VAL A 9 3.82 -2.09 -2.85
N SER A 10 3.44 -3.35 -2.59
CA SER A 10 4.41 -4.40 -2.23
C SER A 10 5.47 -4.61 -3.32
N ALA A 11 6.75 -4.68 -2.94
CA ALA A 11 7.86 -4.84 -3.89
C ALA A 11 7.78 -6.13 -4.74
N ASP A 12 6.98 -7.10 -4.31
CA ASP A 12 6.72 -8.38 -4.99
C ASP A 12 5.40 -8.40 -5.79
N ALA A 13 4.76 -7.24 -5.95
CA ALA A 13 3.55 -7.04 -6.74
C ALA A 13 3.64 -7.79 -8.09
N PRO A 14 2.72 -8.73 -8.37
CA PRO A 14 2.61 -9.32 -9.70
C PRO A 14 2.48 -8.25 -10.81
N ALA A 15 1.82 -7.13 -10.48
CA ALA A 15 1.69 -5.97 -11.37
C ALA A 15 3.04 -5.32 -11.72
N LYS A 16 3.99 -5.20 -10.77
CA LYS A 16 5.36 -4.71 -11.05
C LYS A 16 6.13 -5.66 -11.96
N ARG A 17 5.85 -6.96 -11.91
CA ARG A 17 6.45 -7.95 -12.83
C ARG A 17 5.87 -7.87 -14.24
N GLN A 18 4.58 -7.55 -14.39
CA GLN A 18 3.93 -7.41 -15.70
C GLN A 18 4.24 -6.09 -16.41
N VAL A 19 4.27 -4.98 -15.67
CA VAL A 19 4.52 -3.64 -16.23
C VAL A 19 6.02 -3.33 -16.33
N GLY A 20 6.86 -4.05 -15.57
CA GLY A 20 8.28 -3.77 -15.43
C GLY A 20 8.56 -2.73 -14.35
N GLN A 21 9.63 -2.94 -13.57
CA GLN A 21 9.98 -2.07 -12.44
C GLN A 21 10.22 -0.62 -12.87
N ASP A 22 10.85 -0.40 -14.02
CA ASP A 22 11.22 0.93 -14.50
C ASP A 22 10.02 1.74 -15.00
N ALA A 23 9.10 1.12 -15.74
CA ALA A 23 7.89 1.78 -16.22
C ALA A 23 6.95 2.13 -15.05
N PHE A 24 6.84 1.23 -14.07
CA PHE A 24 6.09 1.53 -12.85
C PHE A 24 6.72 2.67 -12.05
N ALA A 25 8.05 2.67 -11.90
CA ALA A 25 8.76 3.76 -11.22
C ALA A 25 8.61 5.10 -11.97
N ALA A 26 8.64 5.09 -13.30
CA ALA A 26 8.38 6.28 -14.12
C ALA A 26 6.96 6.80 -13.89
N TRP A 27 5.96 5.92 -13.93
CA TRP A 27 4.58 6.31 -13.67
C TRP A 27 4.38 6.91 -12.28
N VAL A 28 4.99 6.32 -11.25
CA VAL A 28 4.93 6.85 -9.87
C VAL A 28 5.58 8.24 -9.78
N ARG A 29 6.69 8.46 -10.48
CA ARG A 29 7.33 9.79 -10.53
C ARG A 29 6.43 10.81 -11.24
N ASP A 30 5.84 10.42 -12.36
CA ASP A 30 5.03 11.31 -13.19
C ASP A 30 3.67 11.68 -12.55
N HIS A 31 3.15 10.81 -11.67
CA HIS A 31 1.83 11.00 -11.04
C HIS A 31 1.90 11.22 -9.54
N GLY A 32 3.09 11.33 -8.95
CA GLY A 32 3.32 11.29 -7.50
C GLY A 32 2.55 12.34 -6.70
N ASP A 33 2.26 13.50 -7.30
CA ASP A 33 1.43 14.56 -6.70
C ASP A 33 -0.04 14.15 -6.49
N ARG A 34 -0.51 13.18 -7.27
CA ARG A 34 -1.89 12.67 -7.32
C ARG A 34 -2.03 11.27 -6.73
N LEU A 35 -0.96 10.69 -6.17
CA LEU A 35 -0.96 9.39 -5.51
C LEU A 35 -1.26 9.51 -4.02
N TYR A 36 -2.22 8.71 -3.57
CA TYR A 36 -2.66 8.63 -2.18
C TYR A 36 -2.54 7.18 -1.70
N ILE A 37 -2.42 7.00 -0.39
CA ILE A 37 -2.37 5.69 0.27
C ILE A 37 -3.38 5.71 1.41
N SER A 38 -4.13 4.62 1.62
CA SER A 38 -5.04 4.50 2.75
C SER A 38 -4.32 3.94 3.98
N THR A 39 -4.74 4.35 5.19
CA THR A 39 -4.31 3.67 6.43
C THR A 39 -4.68 2.18 6.44
N VAL A 40 -5.68 1.75 5.67
CA VAL A 40 -6.00 0.32 5.47
C VAL A 40 -4.87 -0.40 4.76
N THR A 41 -4.34 0.17 3.67
CA THR A 41 -3.17 -0.35 2.94
C THR A 41 -1.94 -0.46 3.84
N ILE A 42 -1.72 0.54 4.71
CA ILE A 42 -0.64 0.48 5.72
C ILE A 42 -0.85 -0.71 6.65
N ALA A 43 -2.06 -0.92 7.18
CA ALA A 43 -2.37 -2.03 8.07
C ALA A 43 -2.16 -3.41 7.40
N GLU A 44 -2.48 -3.55 6.12
CA GLU A 44 -2.23 -4.78 5.36
C GLU A 44 -0.73 -5.05 5.16
N ILE A 45 0.06 -4.00 4.89
CA ILE A 45 1.52 -4.11 4.76
C ILE A 45 2.13 -4.52 6.11
N GLU A 46 1.69 -3.92 7.21
CA GLU A 46 2.07 -4.31 8.57
C GLU A 46 1.78 -5.78 8.87
N ALA A 47 0.58 -6.25 8.53
CA ALA A 47 0.21 -7.65 8.68
C ALA A 47 1.14 -8.57 7.86
N GLY A 48 1.51 -8.13 6.65
CA GLY A 48 2.50 -8.80 5.80
C GLY A 48 3.89 -8.86 6.42
N ILE A 49 4.38 -7.76 7.01
CA ILE A 49 5.65 -7.71 7.74
C ILE A 49 5.62 -8.66 8.94
N ALA A 50 4.58 -8.59 9.77
CA ALA A 50 4.42 -9.45 10.94
C ALA A 50 4.39 -10.93 10.54
N ARG A 51 3.71 -11.27 9.43
CA ARG A 51 3.72 -12.62 8.87
C ARG A 51 5.11 -13.05 8.41
N ALA A 52 5.83 -12.20 7.69
CA ALA A 52 7.17 -12.49 7.20
C ALA A 52 8.14 -12.79 8.36
N ILE A 53 8.05 -12.03 9.46
CA ILE A 53 8.82 -12.28 10.69
C ILE A 53 8.48 -13.66 11.27
N ARG A 54 7.19 -14.00 11.40
CA ARG A 54 6.76 -15.30 11.96
C ARG A 54 7.28 -16.51 11.19
N ILE A 55 7.44 -16.38 9.87
CA ILE A 55 7.93 -17.49 9.02
C ILE A 55 9.44 -17.44 8.78
N GLY A 56 10.19 -16.57 9.46
CA GLY A 56 11.64 -16.46 9.34
C GLY A 56 12.14 -15.71 8.09
N ALA A 57 11.26 -15.06 7.33
CA ALA A 57 11.62 -14.24 6.17
C ALA A 57 12.07 -12.82 6.59
N THR A 58 13.07 -12.74 7.46
CA THR A 58 13.51 -11.50 8.15
C THR A 58 14.00 -10.43 7.17
N THR A 59 14.82 -10.79 6.18
CA THR A 59 15.29 -9.85 5.16
C THR A 59 14.14 -9.19 4.38
N LYS A 60 13.08 -9.95 4.08
CA LYS A 60 11.89 -9.42 3.41
C LYS A 60 11.12 -8.47 4.32
N ALA A 61 10.95 -8.83 5.59
CA ALA A 61 10.31 -7.99 6.59
C ALA A 61 11.03 -6.64 6.76
N GLU A 62 12.37 -6.65 6.87
CA GLU A 62 13.18 -5.44 7.00
C GLU A 62 13.09 -4.54 5.77
N ARG A 63 13.10 -5.12 4.55
CA ARG A 63 12.93 -4.35 3.31
C ARG A 63 11.57 -3.67 3.25
N LEU A 64 10.51 -4.39 3.62
CA LEU A 64 9.16 -3.84 3.65
C LEU A 64 9.02 -2.75 4.72
N ARG A 65 9.63 -2.91 5.89
CA ARG A 65 9.66 -1.90 6.96
C ARG A 65 10.29 -0.60 6.47
N LYS A 66 11.53 -0.66 5.96
CA LYS A 66 12.24 0.53 5.44
C LYS A 66 11.47 1.24 4.35
N TRP A 67 10.81 0.46 3.48
CA TRP A 67 9.99 0.99 2.42
C TRP A 67 8.74 1.71 2.97
N LEU A 68 8.08 1.14 3.99
CA LEU A 68 6.92 1.75 4.64
C LEU A 68 7.30 3.06 5.34
N ASP A 69 8.40 3.06 6.10
CA ASP A 69 8.90 4.26 6.79
C ASP A 69 9.18 5.40 5.79
N ALA A 70 9.77 5.08 4.63
CA ALA A 70 10.00 6.05 3.57
C ALA A 70 8.70 6.59 2.99
N VAL A 71 7.70 5.74 2.78
CA VAL A 71 6.39 6.17 2.30
C VAL A 71 5.70 7.08 3.30
N GLU A 72 5.69 6.73 4.57
CA GLU A 72 5.10 7.57 5.62
C GLU A 72 5.78 8.95 5.68
N HIS A 73 7.10 8.99 5.50
CA HIS A 73 7.84 10.24 5.45
C HIS A 73 7.53 11.09 4.20
N PHE A 74 7.60 10.52 3.00
CA PHE A 74 7.46 11.28 1.75
C PHE A 74 6.00 11.59 1.38
N TYR A 75 5.05 10.78 1.87
CA TYR A 75 3.62 10.87 1.53
C TYR A 75 2.75 11.25 2.73
N ALA A 76 3.30 11.77 3.83
CA ALA A 76 2.55 12.10 5.05
C ALA A 76 1.23 12.88 4.78
N GLY A 77 1.27 13.89 3.90
CA GLY A 77 0.08 14.69 3.52
C GLY A 77 -0.88 14.01 2.52
N ARG A 78 -0.59 12.78 2.11
CA ARG A 78 -1.37 11.99 1.13
C ARG A 78 -1.74 10.61 1.66
N ILE A 79 -1.56 10.39 2.96
CA ILE A 79 -2.10 9.23 3.66
C ILE A 79 -3.53 9.58 4.09
N LEU A 80 -4.49 8.88 3.53
CA LEU A 80 -5.91 9.04 3.83
C LEU A 80 -6.25 8.18 5.05
N ALA A 81 -6.70 8.85 6.11
CA ALA A 81 -7.23 8.18 7.29
C ALA A 81 -8.49 7.39 6.94
N PHE A 82 -8.71 6.28 7.65
CA PHE A 82 -9.94 5.51 7.58
C PHE A 82 -10.74 5.71 8.87
N GLY A 83 -11.74 6.58 8.80
CA GLY A 83 -12.58 6.99 9.92
C GLY A 83 -13.96 6.34 9.94
N ILE A 84 -14.84 6.87 10.79
CA ILE A 84 -16.21 6.34 10.98
C ILE A 84 -17.04 6.43 9.69
N GLU A 85 -16.96 7.54 8.95
CA GLU A 85 -17.72 7.69 7.70
C GLU A 85 -17.22 6.73 6.61
N ASP A 86 -15.89 6.59 6.47
CA ASP A 86 -15.30 5.64 5.52
C ASP A 86 -15.71 4.21 5.85
N ALA A 87 -15.77 3.86 7.14
CA ALA A 87 -16.25 2.56 7.61
C ALA A 87 -17.74 2.31 7.28
N ARG A 88 -18.60 3.33 7.39
CA ARG A 88 -20.01 3.23 6.97
C ARG A 88 -20.15 2.95 5.48
N HIS A 89 -19.41 3.68 4.65
CA HIS A 89 -19.39 3.47 3.21
C HIS A 89 -18.84 2.07 2.85
N ALA A 90 -17.75 1.65 3.48
CA ALA A 90 -17.20 0.31 3.29
C ALA A 90 -18.22 -0.78 3.65
N GLY A 91 -18.96 -0.61 4.75
CA GLY A 91 -20.04 -1.52 5.14
C GLY A 91 -21.12 -1.70 4.08
N ALA A 92 -21.57 -0.59 3.46
CA ALA A 92 -22.55 -0.64 2.37
C ALA A 92 -22.00 -1.36 1.12
N ILE A 93 -20.72 -1.14 0.79
CA ILE A 93 -20.06 -1.83 -0.32
C ILE A 93 -19.96 -3.34 -0.05
N LEU A 94 -19.63 -3.73 1.19
CA LEU A 94 -19.52 -5.13 1.58
C LEU A 94 -20.86 -5.88 1.51
N ASP A 95 -21.97 -5.21 1.82
CA ASP A 95 -23.31 -5.78 1.69
C ASP A 95 -23.66 -6.04 0.22
N GLN A 96 -23.36 -5.09 -0.66
CA GLN A 96 -23.59 -5.21 -2.11
C GLN A 96 -22.73 -6.28 -2.80
N ALA A 97 -21.61 -6.67 -2.18
CA ALA A 97 -20.70 -7.68 -2.72
C ALA A 97 -21.11 -9.13 -2.37
N ARG A 98 -22.21 -9.32 -1.64
CA ARG A 98 -22.79 -10.64 -1.31
C ARG A 98 -23.72 -11.13 -2.41
#